data_AF-A0A6S6P3R9-F1
#
_entry.id   AF-A0A6S6P3R9-F1
#
_cell.length_a   1.000
_cell.length_b   1.000
_cell.length_c   1.000
_cell.angle_alpha   90.00
_cell.angle_beta   90.00
_cell.angle_gamma   90.00
#
_symmetry.space_group_name_H-M   'P 1'
#
loop_
_entity.id
_entity.type
_entity.pdbx_description
1 polymer ?
#
loop_
_entity_poly.entity_id
_entity_poly.type
_entity_poly.pdbx_seq_one_letter_code
_entity_poly.pdbx_strand_id
1 'polypeptide(L)'
;MPQQDNRAATLTGLAIAGTGLAHFARPQLFEPITVAAFPQNTRRHIYTNGGLETVIGLALAGRRTRKLGVAGLLGYAAYLAGNTVRKR
;
A
#
# COMPACT_ATOMS: atom_id res chain seq x y z
N MET A 1 -4.33 27.16 0.22
CA MET A 1 -3.04 27.18 -0.48
C MET A 1 -2.88 25.90 -1.31
N PRO A 2 -3.38 25.85 -2.56
CA PRO A 2 -3.48 24.61 -3.33
C PRO A 2 -2.14 23.98 -3.78
N GLN A 3 -1.03 24.73 -3.74
CA GLN A 3 0.29 24.24 -4.15
C GLN A 3 0.96 23.36 -3.07
N GLN A 4 0.73 23.66 -1.78
CA GLN A 4 1.34 22.93 -0.66
C GLN A 4 0.69 21.55 -0.49
N ASP A 5 -0.63 21.47 -0.60
CA ASP A 5 -1.40 20.21 -0.55
C ASP A 5 -0.95 19.23 -1.65
N ASN A 6 -0.59 19.77 -2.82
CA ASN A 6 -0.15 18.95 -3.94
C ASN A 6 1.24 18.34 -3.70
N ARG A 7 2.16 19.07 -3.04
CA ARG A 7 3.50 18.55 -2.70
C ARG A 7 3.42 17.50 -1.60
N ALA A 8 2.64 17.76 -0.56
CA ALA A 8 2.42 16.78 0.51
C ALA A 8 1.83 15.49 -0.05
N ALA A 9 0.77 15.56 -0.87
CA ALA A 9 0.18 14.39 -1.50
C ALA A 9 1.16 13.63 -2.40
N THR A 10 2.03 14.35 -3.13
CA THR A 10 3.08 13.71 -3.93
C THR A 10 4.11 13.00 -3.07
N LEU A 11 4.62 13.63 -2.02
CA LEU A 11 5.57 13.00 -1.10
C LEU A 11 4.96 11.79 -0.40
N THR A 12 3.71 11.88 0.07
CA THR A 12 3.00 10.75 0.66
C THR A 12 2.83 9.61 -0.33
N GLY A 13 2.42 9.90 -1.58
CA GLY A 13 2.31 8.88 -2.63
C GLY A 13 3.64 8.19 -2.93
N LEU A 14 4.73 8.96 -3.02
CA LEU A 14 6.07 8.41 -3.23
C LEU A 14 6.56 7.59 -2.03
N ALA A 15 6.26 8.01 -0.80
CA ALA A 15 6.59 7.23 0.40
C ALA A 15 5.86 5.89 0.41
N ILE A 16 4.56 5.88 0.10
CA ILE A 16 3.76 4.64 -0.02
C ILE A 16 4.34 3.75 -1.12
N ALA A 17 4.70 4.32 -2.27
CA ALA A 17 5.29 3.55 -3.36
C ALA A 17 6.66 2.96 -2.97
N GLY A 18 7.48 3.74 -2.24
CA GLY A 18 8.74 3.27 -1.68
C GLY A 18 8.56 2.12 -0.71
N THR A 19 7.56 2.16 0.17
CA THR A 19 7.19 1.04 1.05
C THR A 19 6.76 -0.19 0.24
N GLY A 20 5.97 0.00 -0.82
CA GLY A 20 5.60 -1.08 -1.72
C GLY A 20 6.81 -1.76 -2.37
N LEU A 21 7.78 -0.98 -2.84
CA LEU A 21 9.05 -1.50 -3.38
C LEU A 21 9.90 -2.20 -2.31
N ALA A 22 9.87 -1.72 -1.06
CA ALA A 22 10.60 -2.33 0.04
C ALA A 22 10.14 -3.77 0.34
N HIS A 23 8.87 -4.10 0.12
CA HIS A 23 8.36 -5.48 0.22
C HIS A 23 9.10 -6.44 -0.73
N PHE A 24 9.50 -5.99 -1.92
CA PHE A 24 10.24 -6.80 -2.87
C PHE A 24 11.74 -6.87 -2.52
N ALA A 25 12.32 -5.76 -2.05
CA ALA A 25 13.74 -5.69 -1.73
C ALA A 25 14.11 -6.42 -0.43
N ARG A 26 13.25 -6.35 0.59
CA ARG A 26 13.47 -6.89 1.94
C ARG A 26 12.16 -7.46 2.52
N PRO A 27 11.58 -8.51 1.91
CA PRO A 27 10.31 -9.09 2.34
C PRO A 27 10.30 -9.54 3.81
N GLN A 28 11.46 -9.96 4.34
CA GLN A 28 11.60 -10.48 5.70
C GLN A 28 11.25 -9.45 6.78
N LEU A 29 11.41 -8.15 6.50
CA LEU A 29 11.05 -7.08 7.44
C LEU A 29 9.53 -6.98 7.65
N PHE A 30 8.75 -7.48 6.70
CA PHE A 30 7.28 -7.38 6.70
C PHE A 30 6.59 -8.69 7.13
N GLU A 31 7.32 -9.80 7.21
CA GLU A 31 6.80 -11.12 7.60
C GLU A 31 6.10 -11.12 8.97
N PRO A 32 6.67 -10.55 10.05
CA PRO A 32 6.05 -10.60 11.38
C PRO A 32 4.67 -9.91 11.43
N ILE A 33 4.49 -8.84 10.64
CA ILE A 33 3.24 -8.09 10.58
C ILE A 33 2.25 -8.79 9.65
N THR A 34 2.76 -9.27 8.51
CA THR A 34 1.91 -9.87 7.47
C THR A 34 1.36 -11.23 7.90
N VAL A 35 2.11 -12.03 8.69
CA VAL A 35 1.66 -13.36 9.12
C VAL A 35 0.43 -13.30 10.02
N ALA A 36 0.29 -12.24 10.82
CA ALA A 36 -0.87 -12.05 11.71
C ALA A 36 -2.19 -11.90 10.91
N ALA A 37 -2.12 -11.29 9.73
CA ALA A 37 -3.25 -11.16 8.82
C ALA A 37 -3.33 -12.32 7.81
N PHE A 38 -2.18 -12.78 7.30
CA PHE A 38 -2.07 -13.75 6.21
C PHE A 38 -1.11 -14.89 6.61
N PRO A 39 -1.57 -15.84 7.45
CA PRO A 39 -0.71 -16.91 7.97
C PRO A 39 -0.38 -17.98 6.91
N GLN A 40 -1.21 -18.14 5.89
CA GLN A 40 -0.91 -18.99 4.74
C GLN A 40 -0.35 -18.16 3.60
N ASN A 41 0.68 -18.66 2.92
CA ASN A 41 1.32 -17.99 1.78
C ASN A 41 1.79 -16.55 2.10
N THR A 42 2.23 -16.27 3.32
CA THR A 42 2.61 -14.92 3.81
C THR A 42 3.52 -14.19 2.83
N ARG A 43 4.53 -14.87 2.29
CA ARG A 43 5.48 -14.28 1.33
C ARG A 43 4.85 -13.86 0.00
N ARG A 44 3.85 -14.61 -0.47
CA ARG A 44 3.05 -14.22 -1.64
C ARG A 44 2.24 -12.96 -1.33
N HIS A 45 1.62 -12.91 -0.16
CA HIS A 45 0.86 -11.73 0.29
C HIS A 45 1.76 -10.50 0.45
N ILE A 46 2.99 -10.64 0.96
CA ILE A 46 3.99 -9.56 1.00
C ILE A 46 4.20 -8.95 -0.39
N TYR A 47 4.43 -9.77 -1.42
CA TYR A 47 4.63 -9.25 -2.78
C TYR A 47 3.36 -8.69 -3.41
N THR A 48 2.19 -9.29 -3.15
CA THR A 48 0.90 -8.75 -3.61
C THR A 48 0.62 -7.38 -2.98
N ASN A 49 0.80 -7.25 -1.66
CA ASN A 49 0.66 -6.00 -0.92
C ASN A 49 1.65 -4.95 -1.41
N GLY A 50 2.92 -5.35 -1.59
CA GLY A 50 3.96 -4.47 -2.15
C GLY A 50 3.61 -3.93 -3.53
N GLY A 51 3.06 -4.78 -4.40
CA GLY A 51 2.61 -4.37 -5.74
C GLY A 51 1.44 -3.38 -5.68
N LEU A 52 0.44 -3.66 -4.84
CA LEU A 52 -0.71 -2.77 -4.64
C LEU A 52 -0.28 -1.42 -4.10
N GLU A 53 0.55 -1.39 -3.06
CA GLU A 53 1.08 -0.15 -2.46
C GLU A 53 1.93 0.65 -3.46
N THR A 54 2.74 -0.02 -4.28
CA THR A 54 3.51 0.63 -5.33
C THR A 54 2.60 1.37 -6.32
N VAL A 55 1.59 0.67 -6.86
CA VAL A 55 0.66 1.25 -7.84
C VAL A 55 -0.19 2.36 -7.21
N ILE A 56 -0.73 2.14 -6.01
CA ILE A 56 -1.54 3.13 -5.28
C ILE A 56 -0.71 4.37 -4.96
N GLY A 57 0.52 4.20 -4.47
CA GLY A 57 1.43 5.29 -4.16
C GLY A 57 1.78 6.15 -5.37
N LEU A 58 2.12 5.52 -6.50
CA LEU A 58 2.36 6.22 -7.77
C LEU A 58 1.10 6.93 -8.27
N ALA A 59 -0.07 6.29 -8.16
CA ALA A 59 -1.34 6.90 -8.54
C ALA A 59 -1.70 8.12 -7.68
N LEU A 60 -1.42 8.08 -6.37
CA LEU A 60 -1.58 9.21 -5.45
C LEU A 60 -0.61 10.35 -5.75
N ALA A 61 0.63 10.01 -6.11
CA ALA A 61 1.66 10.98 -6.43
C ALA A 61 1.33 11.77 -7.70
N GLY A 62 0.74 11.11 -8.70
CA GLY A 62 0.27 11.71 -9.95
C GLY A 62 -0.99 12.56 -9.77
N ARG A 63 -0.92 13.86 -10.07
CA ARG A 63 -2.05 14.80 -9.92
C ARG A 63 -3.30 14.38 -10.71
N ARG A 64 -3.13 13.73 -11.88
CA ARG A 64 -4.22 13.28 -12.76
C ARG A 64 -4.88 11.98 -12.26
N THR A 65 -4.10 11.10 -11.64
CA THR A 65 -4.53 9.78 -11.17
C THR A 65 -4.92 9.78 -9.69
N ARG A 66 -4.71 10.87 -8.96
CA ARG A 66 -4.87 10.92 -7.50
C ARG A 66 -6.22 10.45 -7.00
N LYS A 67 -7.31 10.80 -7.68
CA LYS A 67 -8.66 10.33 -7.29
C LYS A 67 -8.77 8.81 -7.37
N LEU A 68 -8.18 8.19 -8.39
CA LEU A 68 -8.09 6.74 -8.51
C LEU A 68 -7.18 6.15 -7.44
N GLY A 69 -6.05 6.82 -7.13
CA GLY A 69 -5.17 6.44 -6.03
C GLY A 69 -5.88 6.42 -4.68
N VAL A 70 -6.72 7.42 -4.38
CA VAL A 70 -7.53 7.44 -3.14
C VAL A 70 -8.54 6.31 -3.13
N ALA A 71 -9.26 6.08 -4.23
CA ALA A 71 -10.20 4.95 -4.32
C ALA A 71 -9.49 3.60 -4.15
N GLY A 72 -8.32 3.43 -4.77
CA GLY A 72 -7.47 2.25 -4.61
C GLY A 72 -6.99 2.05 -3.17
N LEU A 73 -6.58 3.13 -2.50
CA LEU A 73 -6.17 3.09 -1.10
C LEU A 73 -7.32 2.64 -0.18
N LEU A 74 -8.52 3.18 -0.38
CA LEU A 74 -9.72 2.77 0.37
C LEU A 74 -10.07 1.30 0.12
N GLY A 75 -10.03 0.85 -1.14
CA GLY A 75 -10.26 -0.55 -1.49
C GLY A 75 -9.23 -1.49 -0.88
N TYR A 76 -7.95 -1.11 -0.89
CA TYR A 76 -6.88 -1.88 -0.28
C TYR A 76 -7.01 -1.95 1.25
N ALA A 77 -7.37 -0.85 1.91
CA ALA A 77 -7.64 -0.83 3.35
C ALA A 77 -8.81 -1.76 3.71
N ALA A 78 -9.89 -1.75 2.93
CA ALA A 78 -11.02 -2.66 3.11
C ALA A 78 -10.61 -4.14 2.89
N TYR A 79 -9.77 -4.43 1.91
CA TYR A 79 -9.21 -5.76 1.67
C TYR A 79 -8.39 -6.27 2.87
N LEU A 80 -7.48 -5.44 3.40
CA LEU A 80 -6.69 -5.78 4.57
C LEU A 80 -7.57 -6.02 5.80
N ALA A 81 -8.50 -5.11 6.09
CA ALA A 81 -9.42 -5.22 7.22
C ALA A 81 -10.34 -6.45 7.11
N GLY A 82 -10.88 -6.73 5.93
CA GLY A 82 -11.72 -7.91 5.70
C GLY A 82 -10.96 -9.21 5.92
N ASN A 83 -9.68 -9.26 5.53
CA ASN A 83 -8.86 -10.44 5.74
C ASN A 83 -8.40 -10.58 7.20
N THR A 84 -8.08 -9.50 7.91
CA THR A 84 -7.75 -9.58 9.35
C THR A 84 -8.95 -10.01 10.20
N VAL A 85 -10.16 -9.52 9.89
CA VAL A 85 -11.39 -9.90 10.62
C VAL A 85 -11.77 -11.36 10.35
N ARG A 86 -11.68 -11.85 9.10
CA ARG A 86 -11.98 -13.27 8.76
C ARG A 86 -11.01 -14.28 9.37
N LYS A 87 -9.87 -13.81 9.89
CA LYS A 87 -8.79 -14.62 10.46
C LYS A 87 -8.79 -14.63 11.99
N ARG A 88 -9.62 -13.80 12.64
CA ARG A 88 -9.95 -13.91 14.07
C ARG A 88 -11.13 -14.86 14.25
#